data_AF-K2F9C2-F1
#
_entry.id   AF-K2F9C2-F1
#
_cell.length_a   1.000
_cell.length_b   1.000
_cell.length_c   1.000
_cell.angle_alpha   90.00
_cell.angle_beta   90.00
_cell.angle_gamma   90.00
#
_symmetry.space_group_name_H-M   'P 1'
#
loop_
_entity.id
_entity.type
_entity.pdbx_description
1 polymer ?
#
loop_
_entity_poly.entity_id
_entity_poly.type
_entity_poly.pdbx_seq_one_letter_code
_entity_poly.pdbx_strand_id
1 'polypeptide(L)'
;QEPHLEVTREIARKMNQLYGTDFPEPVRFATKGEYIPSLTGEGKMSKTVANSFINLTDSLEEIRKKIRSVPTATTAGGEMSPGLKSLFTFANLFLPAVTDVYKQEFDAGTLQFVKLKDAIAEAIFAELKPFQERRAKIAKNQKYVDEVIRDGAQCARKIARETVKEVKQKMGLL
;
A
#
# COMPACT_ATOMS: atom_id res chain seq x y z
N GLN A 1 6.77 8.07 8.71
CA GLN A 1 6.83 9.38 8.02
C GLN A 1 6.43 10.54 8.94
N GLU A 2 5.85 10.29 10.13
CA GLU A 2 5.57 11.37 11.11
C GLU A 2 6.79 12.26 11.41
N PRO A 3 8.01 11.72 11.62
CA PRO A 3 9.16 12.59 11.90
C PRO A 3 9.43 13.59 10.76
N HIS A 4 9.20 13.21 9.50
CA HIS A 4 9.39 14.11 8.36
C HIS A 4 8.29 15.19 8.30
N LEU A 5 7.06 14.86 8.69
CA LEU A 5 5.99 15.87 8.80
C LEU A 5 6.31 16.87 9.90
N GLU A 6 6.86 16.43 11.03
CA GLU A 6 7.24 17.35 12.11
C GLU A 6 8.37 18.30 11.70
N VAL A 7 9.41 17.78 11.02
CA VAL A 7 10.45 18.63 10.43
C VAL A 7 9.84 19.66 9.46
N THR A 8 8.85 19.27 8.67
CA THR A 8 8.17 20.19 7.75
C THR A 8 7.39 21.29 8.49
N ARG A 9 6.71 20.96 9.60
CA ARG A 9 6.02 21.94 10.46
C ARG A 9 7.00 22.92 11.09
N GLU A 10 8.11 22.42 11.61
CA GLU A 10 9.17 23.28 12.17
C GLU A 10 9.73 24.24 11.13
N ILE A 11 9.99 23.77 9.90
CA ILE A 11 10.43 24.63 8.80
C ILE A 11 9.38 25.70 8.48
N ALA A 12 8.10 25.32 8.37
CA ALA A 12 7.02 26.27 8.12
C ALA A 12 6.95 27.36 9.21
N ARG A 13 6.94 26.97 10.49
CA ARG A 13 6.93 27.91 11.63
C ARG A 13 8.12 28.87 11.60
N LYS A 14 9.33 28.35 11.36
CA LYS A 14 10.55 29.17 11.30
C LYS A 14 10.54 30.16 10.15
N MET A 15 10.10 29.72 8.96
CA MET A 15 9.98 30.61 7.81
C MET A 15 8.97 31.74 8.10
N ASN A 16 7.83 31.40 8.70
CA ASN A 16 6.79 32.36 9.05
C ASN A 16 7.31 33.37 10.08
N GLN A 17 8.07 32.93 11.09
CA GLN A 17 8.66 33.80 12.11
C GLN A 17 9.78 34.71 11.56
N LEU A 18 10.70 34.17 10.77
CA LEU A 18 11.91 34.90 10.33
C LEU A 18 11.65 35.85 9.18
N TYR A 19 10.77 35.46 8.24
CA TYR A 19 10.57 36.17 6.98
C TYR A 19 9.12 36.64 6.78
N GLY A 20 8.21 36.39 7.74
CA GLY A 20 6.81 36.74 7.60
C GLY A 20 6.09 35.96 6.50
N THR A 21 6.57 34.75 6.15
CA THR A 21 5.83 33.84 5.24
C THR A 21 4.51 33.39 5.88
N ASP A 22 3.63 32.80 5.07
CA ASP A 22 2.34 32.28 5.53
C ASP A 22 2.17 30.81 5.13
N PHE A 23 3.16 29.98 5.45
CA PHE A 23 3.08 28.55 5.19
C PHE A 23 2.11 27.88 6.16
N PRO A 24 1.14 27.09 5.66
CA PRO A 24 0.31 26.26 6.53
C PRO A 24 1.14 25.10 7.10
N GLU A 25 0.86 24.72 8.34
CA GLU A 25 1.46 23.53 8.95
C GLU A 25 0.76 22.26 8.45
N PRO A 26 1.49 21.30 7.81
CA PRO A 26 0.87 20.10 7.26
C PRO A 26 0.34 19.18 8.35
N VAL A 27 -0.89 18.68 8.19
CA VAL A 27 -1.53 17.77 9.14
C VAL A 27 -1.38 16.32 8.69
N ARG A 28 -1.11 15.42 9.63
CA ARG A 28 -1.03 13.99 9.33
C ARG A 28 -2.42 13.48 8.96
N PHE A 29 -2.54 12.86 7.78
CA PHE A 29 -3.71 12.07 7.43
C PHE A 29 -3.49 10.62 7.85
N ALA A 30 -4.04 10.23 9.01
CA ALA A 30 -3.90 8.87 9.54
C ALA A 30 -4.95 7.92 8.95
N THR A 31 -4.49 6.89 8.23
CA THR A 31 -5.33 5.76 7.81
C THR A 31 -5.22 4.60 8.80
N LYS A 32 -6.32 3.89 9.03
CA LYS A 32 -6.29 2.62 9.79
C LYS A 32 -5.56 1.55 8.97
N GLY A 33 -4.66 0.80 9.61
CA GLY A 33 -3.82 -0.22 8.97
C GLY A 33 -2.41 0.31 8.69
N GLU A 34 -1.41 -0.18 9.44
CA GLU A 34 -0.04 0.33 9.38
C GLU A 34 0.72 -0.19 8.14
N TYR A 35 0.49 -1.44 7.76
CA TYR A 35 1.05 -2.08 6.56
C TYR A 35 0.35 -3.42 6.27
N ILE A 36 0.53 -3.94 5.04
CA ILE A 36 0.14 -5.30 4.67
C ILE A 36 1.31 -6.26 4.97
N PRO A 37 1.09 -7.35 5.72
CA PRO A 37 2.16 -8.25 6.13
C PRO A 37 2.77 -8.97 4.93
N SER A 38 4.05 -9.31 5.05
CA SER A 38 4.74 -10.15 4.08
C SER A 38 4.08 -11.53 3.94
N LEU A 39 4.03 -12.04 2.71
CA LEU A 39 3.67 -13.44 2.45
C LEU A 39 4.66 -14.44 3.07
N THR A 40 5.89 -14.03 3.40
CA THR A 40 6.84 -14.89 4.14
C THR A 40 6.47 -15.04 5.61
N GLY A 41 5.56 -14.20 6.13
CA GLY A 41 5.22 -14.14 7.56
C GLY A 41 6.05 -13.14 8.37
N GLU A 42 7.11 -12.57 7.79
CA GLU A 42 8.03 -11.68 8.49
C GLU A 42 8.05 -10.27 7.86
N GLY A 43 7.78 -9.26 8.68
CA GLY A 43 7.79 -7.86 8.25
C GLY A 43 6.67 -7.49 7.27
N LYS A 44 6.94 -6.47 6.45
CA LYS A 44 6.01 -5.92 5.46
C LYS A 44 6.33 -6.45 4.05
N MET A 45 5.33 -6.44 3.17
CA MET A 45 5.57 -6.71 1.75
C MET A 45 6.68 -5.80 1.18
N SER A 46 7.61 -6.37 0.42
CA SER A 46 8.67 -5.60 -0.25
C SER A 46 9.09 -6.25 -1.57
N LYS A 47 9.18 -5.45 -2.64
CA LYS A 47 9.71 -5.93 -3.92
C LYS A 47 11.13 -6.48 -3.83
N THR A 48 11.92 -6.03 -2.85
CA THR A 48 13.30 -6.47 -2.62
C THR A 48 13.39 -7.81 -1.90
N VAL A 49 12.31 -8.25 -1.24
CA VAL A 49 12.25 -9.53 -0.55
C VAL A 49 11.46 -10.50 -1.42
N ALA A 50 12.17 -11.46 -2.00
CA ALA A 50 11.57 -12.47 -2.88
C ALA A 50 10.40 -13.17 -2.19
N ASN A 51 9.34 -13.44 -2.95
CA ASN A 51 8.10 -14.09 -2.49
C ASN A 51 7.33 -13.35 -1.37
N SER A 52 7.74 -12.16 -0.94
CA SER A 52 7.03 -11.42 0.12
C SER A 52 5.76 -10.69 -0.34
N PHE A 53 5.55 -10.54 -1.64
CA PHE A 53 4.59 -9.58 -2.21
C PHE A 53 3.84 -10.14 -3.44
N ILE A 54 2.67 -9.55 -3.70
CA ILE A 54 1.88 -9.74 -4.93
C ILE A 54 1.95 -8.44 -5.73
N ASN A 55 2.23 -8.51 -7.03
CA ASN A 55 2.12 -7.34 -7.89
C ASN A 55 0.67 -7.13 -8.31
N LEU A 56 0.30 -5.86 -8.52
CA LEU A 56 -1.01 -5.49 -9.07
C LEU A 56 -1.26 -6.05 -10.49
N THR A 57 -0.20 -6.49 -11.18
CA THR A 57 -0.24 -7.06 -12.52
C THR A 57 -0.02 -8.58 -12.54
N ASP A 58 0.13 -9.23 -11.39
CA ASP A 58 0.28 -10.68 -11.35
C ASP A 58 -0.99 -11.34 -11.91
N SER A 59 -0.78 -12.38 -12.71
CA SER A 59 -1.82 -13.31 -13.13
C SER A 59 -2.35 -14.12 -11.95
N LEU A 60 -3.54 -14.73 -12.11
CA LEU A 60 -4.09 -15.63 -11.10
C LEU A 60 -3.14 -16.78 -10.76
N GLU A 61 -2.41 -17.33 -11.74
CA GLU A 61 -1.45 -18.41 -11.52
C GLU A 61 -0.26 -17.96 -10.68
N GLU A 62 0.27 -16.76 -10.93
CA GLU A 62 1.35 -16.17 -10.13
C GLU A 62 0.89 -15.89 -8.70
N ILE A 63 -0.32 -15.34 -8.53
CA ILE A 63 -0.92 -15.10 -7.21
C ILE A 63 -1.08 -16.43 -6.46
N ARG A 64 -1.70 -17.44 -7.09
CA ARG A 64 -1.86 -18.78 -6.49
C ARG A 64 -0.52 -19.38 -6.10
N LYS A 65 0.49 -19.32 -6.97
CA LYS A 65 1.84 -19.84 -6.67
C LYS A 65 2.45 -19.16 -5.44
N LYS A 66 2.35 -17.83 -5.35
CA LYS A 66 2.87 -17.04 -4.22
C LYS A 66 2.12 -17.35 -2.93
N ILE A 67 0.79 -17.34 -2.93
CA ILE A 67 -0.04 -17.64 -1.76
C ILE A 67 0.16 -19.10 -1.29
N ARG A 68 0.28 -20.05 -2.23
CA ARG A 68 0.53 -21.45 -1.88
C ARG A 68 1.88 -21.66 -1.19
N SER A 69 2.90 -20.87 -1.55
CA SER A 69 4.23 -20.94 -0.96
C SER A 69 4.31 -20.44 0.49
N VAL A 70 3.28 -19.76 0.99
CA VAL A 70 3.25 -19.23 2.36
C VAL A 70 3.34 -20.37 3.38
N PRO A 71 4.30 -20.36 4.32
CA PRO A 71 4.43 -21.40 5.34
C PRO A 71 3.18 -21.48 6.23
N THR A 72 2.64 -22.69 6.41
CA THR A 72 1.45 -22.97 7.25
C THR A 72 1.76 -23.89 8.43
N ALA A 73 3.01 -24.32 8.60
CA ALA A 73 3.39 -25.19 9.72
C ALA A 73 3.15 -24.45 11.04
N THR A 74 2.39 -25.07 11.96
CA THR A 74 2.10 -24.55 13.30
C THR A 74 3.14 -25.05 14.31
N THR A 75 3.37 -24.31 15.39
CA THR A 75 4.22 -24.78 16.50
C THR A 75 3.48 -25.82 17.36
N ALA A 76 4.24 -26.65 18.08
CA ALA A 76 3.67 -27.54 19.08
C ALA A 76 2.91 -26.70 20.13
N GLY A 77 1.61 -26.97 20.31
CA GLY A 77 0.72 -26.18 21.17
C GLY A 77 -0.39 -25.41 20.44
N GLY A 78 -0.45 -25.44 19.10
CA GLY A 78 -1.62 -24.98 18.34
C GLY A 78 -1.61 -23.50 17.93
N GLU A 79 -0.53 -22.76 18.18
CA GLU A 79 -0.45 -21.37 17.73
C GLU A 79 -0.26 -21.25 16.21
N MET A 80 -0.92 -20.26 15.61
CA MET A 80 -0.72 -19.91 14.21
C MET A 80 0.71 -19.41 13.98
N SER A 81 1.38 -19.95 12.97
CA SER A 81 2.68 -19.44 12.54
C SER A 81 2.58 -18.05 11.92
N PRO A 82 3.70 -17.31 11.81
CA PRO A 82 3.69 -15.98 11.20
C PRO A 82 3.10 -15.97 9.78
N GLY A 83 3.43 -16.98 8.96
CA GLY A 83 2.85 -17.13 7.62
C GLY A 83 1.34 -17.37 7.64
N LEU A 84 0.85 -18.19 8.57
CA LEU A 84 -0.59 -18.42 8.73
C LEU A 84 -1.33 -17.17 9.23
N LYS A 85 -0.74 -16.40 10.16
CA LYS A 85 -1.26 -15.09 10.59
C LYS A 85 -1.35 -14.12 9.40
N SER A 86 -0.34 -14.12 8.51
CA SER A 86 -0.40 -13.36 7.26
C SER A 86 -1.60 -13.80 6.40
N LEU A 87 -1.80 -15.10 6.18
CA LEU A 87 -2.94 -15.62 5.41
C LEU A 87 -4.28 -15.18 5.99
N PHE A 88 -4.47 -15.24 7.31
CA PHE A 88 -5.69 -14.75 7.94
C PHE A 88 -5.85 -13.23 7.84
N THR A 89 -4.75 -12.47 7.78
CA THR A 89 -4.81 -11.04 7.46
C THR A 89 -5.32 -10.81 6.04
N PHE A 90 -4.84 -11.57 5.05
CA PHE A 90 -5.39 -11.53 3.68
C PHE A 90 -6.84 -11.97 3.63
N ALA A 91 -7.21 -13.04 4.35
CA ALA A 91 -8.60 -13.49 4.41
C ALA A 91 -9.51 -12.39 4.97
N ASN A 92 -9.15 -11.73 6.07
CA ASN A 92 -9.96 -10.63 6.62
C ASN A 92 -10.13 -9.46 5.62
N LEU A 93 -9.13 -9.21 4.77
CA LEU A 93 -9.17 -8.13 3.78
C LEU A 93 -10.01 -8.48 2.55
N PHE A 94 -9.88 -9.72 2.04
CA PHE A 94 -10.44 -10.11 0.74
C PHE A 94 -11.65 -11.06 0.84
N LEU A 95 -11.82 -11.70 1.99
CA LEU A 95 -12.87 -12.69 2.29
C LEU A 95 -13.57 -12.40 3.64
N PRO A 96 -13.92 -11.15 3.98
CA PRO A 96 -14.42 -10.81 5.31
C PRO A 96 -15.67 -11.61 5.72
N ALA A 97 -16.52 -11.99 4.76
CA ALA A 97 -17.75 -12.74 5.03
C ALA A 97 -17.55 -14.19 5.47
N VAL A 98 -16.40 -14.81 5.15
CA VAL A 98 -16.15 -16.24 5.41
C VAL A 98 -14.90 -16.49 6.25
N THR A 99 -14.17 -15.43 6.62
CA THR A 99 -12.90 -15.58 7.35
C THR A 99 -13.09 -16.23 8.71
N ASP A 100 -14.19 -15.94 9.42
CA ASP A 100 -14.46 -16.53 10.72
C ASP A 100 -14.78 -18.03 10.64
N VAL A 101 -15.36 -18.49 9.51
CA VAL A 101 -15.55 -19.93 9.26
C VAL A 101 -14.19 -20.62 9.16
N TYR A 102 -13.24 -20.05 8.42
CA TYR A 102 -11.89 -20.61 8.33
C TYR A 102 -11.13 -20.59 9.66
N LYS A 103 -11.37 -19.61 10.54
CA LYS A 103 -10.82 -19.61 11.90
C LYS A 103 -11.40 -20.75 12.73
N GLN A 104 -12.71 -20.96 12.69
CA GLN A 104 -13.36 -22.08 13.37
C GLN A 104 -12.86 -23.44 12.86
N GLU A 105 -12.70 -23.60 11.54
CA GLU A 105 -12.12 -24.81 10.96
C GLU A 105 -10.67 -25.02 11.42
N PHE A 106 -9.89 -23.94 11.59
CA PHE A 106 -8.51 -24.01 12.11
C PHE A 106 -8.50 -24.47 13.56
N ASP A 107 -9.32 -23.85 14.42
CA ASP A 107 -9.42 -24.18 15.84
C ASP A 107 -9.90 -25.63 16.06
N ALA A 108 -10.77 -26.12 15.16
CA ALA A 108 -11.24 -27.50 15.15
C ALA A 108 -10.23 -28.51 14.53
N GLY A 109 -9.11 -28.04 13.97
CA GLY A 109 -8.12 -28.88 13.29
C GLY A 109 -8.62 -29.51 11.98
N THR A 110 -9.70 -28.98 11.39
CA THR A 110 -10.34 -29.49 10.16
C THR A 110 -10.02 -28.64 8.93
N LEU A 111 -9.36 -27.49 9.12
CA LEU A 111 -9.03 -26.56 8.04
C LEU A 111 -8.18 -27.20 6.95
N GLN A 112 -8.68 -27.13 5.72
CA GLN A 112 -7.89 -27.43 4.53
C GLN A 112 -7.13 -26.18 4.08
N PHE A 113 -5.85 -26.09 4.41
CA PHE A 113 -5.02 -24.91 4.07
C PHE A 113 -5.00 -24.59 2.57
N VAL A 114 -5.07 -25.60 1.70
CA VAL A 114 -5.13 -25.39 0.24
C VAL A 114 -6.42 -24.65 -0.14
N LYS A 115 -7.56 -25.01 0.45
CA LYS A 115 -8.85 -24.35 0.21
C LYS A 115 -8.82 -22.89 0.64
N LEU A 116 -8.26 -22.59 1.82
CA LEU A 116 -8.07 -21.20 2.29
C LEU A 116 -7.17 -20.41 1.34
N LYS A 117 -6.01 -20.96 0.99
CA LYS A 117 -5.02 -20.32 0.11
C LYS A 117 -5.58 -20.03 -1.29
N ASP A 118 -6.31 -20.98 -1.86
CA ASP A 118 -6.91 -20.80 -3.18
C ASP A 118 -8.04 -19.76 -3.14
N ALA A 119 -8.90 -19.81 -2.12
CA ALA A 119 -9.95 -18.79 -1.95
C ALA A 119 -9.37 -17.37 -1.82
N ILE A 120 -8.27 -17.20 -1.07
CA ILE A 120 -7.57 -15.91 -0.96
C ILE A 120 -7.03 -15.48 -2.34
N ALA A 121 -6.40 -16.39 -3.09
CA ALA A 121 -5.83 -16.07 -4.39
C ALA A 121 -6.91 -15.64 -5.41
N GLU A 122 -8.05 -16.33 -5.44
CA GLU A 122 -9.19 -15.95 -6.28
C GLU A 122 -9.73 -14.56 -5.92
N ALA A 123 -9.94 -14.30 -4.63
CA ALA A 123 -10.48 -13.03 -4.17
C ALA A 123 -9.55 -11.85 -4.48
N ILE A 124 -8.24 -12.02 -4.27
CA ILE A 124 -7.25 -11.02 -4.68
C ILE A 124 -7.30 -10.77 -6.19
N PHE A 125 -7.35 -11.83 -7.00
CA PHE A 125 -7.40 -11.68 -8.45
C PHE A 125 -8.70 -11.02 -8.93
N ALA A 126 -9.84 -11.35 -8.31
CA ALA A 126 -11.13 -10.74 -8.63
C ALA A 126 -11.11 -9.22 -8.43
N GLU A 127 -10.50 -8.75 -7.33
CA GLU A 127 -10.29 -7.32 -7.07
C GLU A 127 -9.30 -6.66 -8.05
N LEU A 128 -8.23 -7.37 -8.43
CA LEU A 128 -7.22 -6.84 -9.35
C LEU A 128 -7.67 -6.80 -10.80
N LYS A 129 -8.53 -7.73 -11.23
CA LYS A 129 -8.97 -7.85 -12.63
C LYS A 129 -9.51 -6.54 -13.24
N PRO A 130 -10.48 -5.81 -12.63
CA PRO A 130 -10.96 -4.55 -13.19
C PRO A 130 -9.86 -3.48 -13.26
N PHE A 131 -8.94 -3.45 -12.27
CA PHE A 131 -7.77 -2.57 -12.31
C PHE A 131 -6.84 -2.93 -13.48
N GLN A 132 -6.54 -4.20 -13.68
CA GLN A 132 -5.66 -4.69 -14.75
C GLN A 132 -6.24 -4.38 -16.14
N GLU A 133 -7.55 -4.57 -16.32
CA GLU A 133 -8.25 -4.22 -17.56
C GLU A 133 -8.17 -2.71 -17.84
N ARG A 134 -8.42 -1.86 -16.83
CA ARG A 134 -8.29 -0.41 -16.96
C ARG A 134 -6.86 0.00 -17.27
N ARG A 135 -5.88 -0.58 -16.58
CA ARG A 135 -4.45 -0.34 -16.83
C ARG A 135 -4.08 -0.71 -18.27
N ALA A 136 -4.54 -1.86 -18.77
CA ALA A 136 -4.26 -2.30 -20.14
C ALA A 136 -4.85 -1.36 -21.19
N LYS A 137 -6.06 -0.83 -20.96
CA LYS A 137 -6.66 0.19 -21.83
C LYS A 137 -5.84 1.48 -21.87
N ILE A 138 -5.40 1.96 -20.70
CA ILE A 138 -4.58 3.18 -20.58
C ILE A 138 -3.19 2.97 -21.22
N ALA A 139 -2.54 1.82 -20.98
CA ALA A 139 -1.20 1.53 -21.49
C ALA A 139 -1.13 1.46 -23.01
N LYS A 140 -2.23 1.17 -23.70
CA LYS A 140 -2.30 1.23 -25.18
C LYS A 140 -2.21 2.65 -25.73
N ASN A 141 -2.46 3.66 -24.91
CA ASN A 141 -2.39 5.06 -25.29
C ASN A 141 -1.27 5.77 -24.51
N GLN A 142 -0.02 5.53 -24.93
CA GLN A 142 1.15 6.15 -24.31
C GLN A 142 1.06 7.68 -24.31
N LYS A 143 0.56 8.26 -25.40
CA LYS A 143 0.36 9.71 -25.53
C LYS A 143 -0.53 10.26 -24.40
N TYR A 144 -1.62 9.58 -24.08
CA TYR A 144 -2.49 9.98 -22.97
C TYR A 144 -1.78 9.92 -21.61
N VAL A 145 -0.94 8.90 -21.37
CA VAL A 145 -0.15 8.80 -20.12
C VAL A 145 0.81 10.00 -20.00
N ASP A 146 1.51 10.33 -21.08
CA ASP A 146 2.45 11.45 -21.13
C ASP A 146 1.73 12.79 -20.96
N GLU A 147 0.55 12.94 -21.55
CA GLU A 147 -0.32 14.11 -21.39
C GLU A 147 -0.75 14.29 -19.93
N VAL A 148 -1.26 13.25 -19.27
CA VAL A 148 -1.67 13.34 -17.85
C VAL A 148 -0.50 13.73 -16.94
N ILE A 149 0.69 13.15 -17.15
CA ILE A 149 1.90 13.50 -16.38
C ILE A 149 2.29 14.96 -16.65
N ARG A 150 2.32 15.38 -17.92
CA ARG A 150 2.68 16.73 -18.31
C ARG A 150 1.72 17.76 -17.72
N ASP A 151 0.43 17.51 -17.79
CA ASP A 151 -0.60 18.44 -17.34
C ASP A 151 -0.59 18.55 -15.81
N GLY A 152 -0.40 17.43 -15.10
CA GLY A 152 -0.16 17.43 -13.65
C GLY A 152 1.09 18.21 -13.26
N ALA A 153 2.19 18.04 -13.99
CA ALA A 153 3.43 18.78 -13.75
C ALA A 153 3.28 20.28 -14.04
N GLN A 154 2.51 20.67 -15.06
CA GLN A 154 2.21 22.08 -15.35
C GLN A 154 1.40 22.72 -14.22
N CYS A 155 0.37 22.03 -13.72
CA CYS A 155 -0.43 22.50 -12.59
C CYS A 155 0.44 22.69 -11.33
N ALA A 156 1.20 21.67 -10.95
CA ALA A 156 2.10 21.72 -9.79
C ALA A 156 3.16 22.83 -9.94
N ARG A 157 3.73 23.00 -11.13
CA ARG A 157 4.75 24.03 -11.41
C ARG A 157 4.18 25.45 -11.30
N LYS A 158 2.93 25.67 -11.69
CA LYS A 158 2.27 26.98 -11.53
C LYS A 158 2.20 27.36 -10.05
N ILE A 159 1.66 26.46 -9.22
CA ILE A 159 1.53 26.66 -7.77
C ILE A 159 2.91 26.89 -7.14
N ALA A 160 3.88 26.02 -7.44
CA ALA A 160 5.23 26.14 -6.88
C ALA A 160 5.95 27.44 -7.28
N ARG A 161 5.74 27.94 -8.51
CA ARG A 161 6.32 29.22 -8.95
C ARG A 161 5.77 30.40 -8.16
N GLU A 162 4.45 30.40 -7.91
CA GLU A 162 3.80 31.44 -7.10
C GLU A 162 4.36 31.43 -5.67
N THR A 163 4.43 30.25 -5.03
CA THR A 163 5.01 30.10 -3.68
C THR A 163 6.47 30.52 -3.62
N VAL A 164 7.32 30.08 -4.56
CA VAL A 164 8.75 30.43 -4.56
C VAL A 164 8.96 31.93 -4.79
N LYS A 165 8.12 32.58 -5.62
CA LYS A 165 8.19 34.02 -5.83
C LYS A 165 7.88 34.78 -4.53
N GLU A 166 6.81 34.41 -3.83
CA GLU A 166 6.44 35.02 -2.54
C GLU A 166 7.58 34.86 -1.52
N VAL A 167 8.13 33.66 -1.40
CA VAL A 167 9.25 33.38 -0.49
C VAL A 167 10.45 34.26 -0.81
N LYS A 168 10.84 34.38 -2.08
CA LYS A 168 11.97 35.23 -2.48
C LYS A 168 11.75 36.70 -2.15
N GLN A 169 10.53 37.21 -2.35
CA GLN A 169 10.18 38.59 -2.00
C GLN A 169 10.25 38.82 -0.48
N LYS A 170 9.68 37.90 0.31
CA LYS A 170 9.69 37.96 1.78
C LYS A 170 11.11 37.83 2.37
N MET A 171 12.00 37.12 1.69
CA MET A 171 13.41 37.02 2.05
C MET A 171 14.28 38.20 1.52
N GLY A 172 13.73 39.12 0.73
CA GLY A 172 14.48 40.25 0.15
C GLY A 172 15.44 39.86 -0.98
N LEU A 173 15.16 38.76 -1.69
CA LEU A 173 15.98 38.28 -2.83
C LEU A 173 15.49 38.77 -4.19
N LEU A 174 14.39 39.56 -4.22
CA LEU A 174 13.77 40.16 -5.39
C LEU A 174 13.33 41.59 -5.08
#